data_AF-A0A954LLE1-F1
#
_entry.id   AF-A0A954LLE1-F1
#
_cell.length_a   1.000
_cell.length_b   1.000
_cell.length_c   1.000
_cell.angle_alpha   90.00
_cell.angle_beta   90.00
_cell.angle_gamma   90.00
#
_symmetry.space_group_name_H-M   'P 1'
#
loop_
_entity.id
_entity.type
_entity.pdbx_description
1 polymer ?
#
loop_
_entity_poly.entity_id
_entity_poly.type
_entity_poly.pdbx_seq_one_letter_code
_entity_poly.pdbx_strand_id
1 'polypeptide(L)' 'WRFERRSPQNPSHPHTLCMDCGRVECLEGLAPQSLAEILPQGFSLAEVVFRGRCADCTGD' A
#
# COMPACT_ATOMS: atom_id res chain seq x y z
N TRP A 1 -9.86 -0.05 1.67
CA TRP A 1 -9.14 0.10 0.38
C TRP A 1 -9.70 -0.77 -0.75
N ARG A 2 -10.87 -1.41 -0.61
CA ARG A 2 -11.40 -2.29 -1.66
C ARG A 2 -11.69 -1.56 -2.99
N PHE A 3 -12.00 -0.27 -2.89
CA PHE A 3 -12.14 0.65 -4.01
C PHE A 3 -11.58 2.01 -3.62
N GLU A 4 -10.99 2.72 -4.57
CA GLU A 4 -10.56 4.11 -4.45
C GLU A 4 -11.05 4.88 -5.67
N ARG A 5 -11.34 6.17 -5.51
CA ARG A 5 -11.65 7.04 -6.65
C ARG A 5 -10.34 7.56 -7.25
N ARG A 6 -10.04 7.11 -8.47
CA ARG A 6 -8.88 7.59 -9.24
C ARG A 6 -9.23 8.86 -10.01
N SER A 7 -8.30 9.81 -10.01
CA SER A 7 -8.34 10.98 -10.88
C SER A 7 -6.91 11.43 -11.19
N PRO A 8 -6.70 12.34 -12.15
CA PRO A 8 -5.37 12.93 -12.38
C PRO A 8 -4.82 13.64 -11.12
N GLN A 9 -5.69 14.13 -10.24
CA GLN A 9 -5.34 14.75 -8.95
C GLN A 9 -5.16 13.73 -7.82
N ASN A 10 -5.54 12.47 -8.05
CA ASN A 10 -5.37 11.37 -7.11
C ASN A 10 -4.92 10.11 -7.88
N PRO A 11 -3.64 10.07 -8.32
CA PRO A 11 -3.11 8.92 -9.02
C PRO A 11 -3.11 7.68 -8.13
N SER A 12 -2.97 6.51 -8.76
CA SER A 12 -2.84 5.24 -8.03
C SER A 12 -1.68 5.30 -7.04
N HIS A 13 -1.95 5.02 -5.78
CA HIS A 13 -0.95 4.99 -4.71
C HIS A 13 -1.19 3.80 -3.77
N PRO A 14 -0.12 3.29 -3.13
CA PRO A 14 -0.25 2.18 -2.20
C PRO A 14 -0.86 2.64 -0.87
N HIS A 15 -1.51 1.69 -0.19
CA HIS A 15 -2.08 1.88 1.14
C HIS A 15 -1.54 0.84 2.11
N THR A 16 -1.49 1.18 3.40
CA THR A 16 -1.30 0.21 4.48
C THR A 16 -2.63 -0.07 5.19
N LEU A 17 -2.86 -1.33 5.54
CA LEU A 17 -4.02 -1.78 6.32
C LEU A 17 -3.58 -2.19 7.72
N CYS A 18 -4.19 -1.59 8.76
CA CYS A 18 -4.09 -2.10 10.12
C CYS A 18 -4.83 -3.44 10.25
N MET A 19 -4.13 -4.45 10.75
CA MET A 19 -4.68 -5.80 10.92
C MET A 19 -5.63 -5.92 12.12
N ASP A 20 -5.59 -4.98 13.06
CA ASP A 20 -6.38 -5.04 14.29
C ASP A 20 -7.67 -4.22 14.19
N CYS A 21 -7.57 -2.93 13.84
CA CYS A 21 -8.73 -2.04 13.74
C CYS A 21 -9.23 -1.79 12.31
N GLY A 22 -8.52 -2.27 11.29
CA GLY A 22 -8.88 -2.07 9.89
C GLY A 22 -8.62 -0.67 9.34
N ARG A 23 -7.97 0.22 10.10
CA ARG A 23 -7.55 1.55 9.61
C ARG A 23 -6.74 1.41 8.32
N VAL A 24 -6.97 2.33 7.37
CA VAL A 24 -6.24 2.41 6.11
C VAL A 24 -5.58 3.77 6.02
N GLU A 25 -4.29 3.80 5.69
CA GLU A 25 -3.53 5.03 5.46
C GLU A 25 -2.76 4.96 4.14
N CYS A 26 -2.59 6.11 3.48
CA CYS A 26 -1.82 6.24 2.26
C CYS A 26 -0.32 6.08 2.58
N LEU A 27 0.40 5.32 1.75
CA LEU A 27 1.86 5.26 1.81
C LEU A 27 2.43 6.32 0.87
N GLU A 28 2.68 7.51 1.43
CA GLU A 28 3.29 8.61 0.70
C GLU A 28 4.75 8.29 0.33
N GLY A 29 5.19 8.73 -0.85
CA GLY A 29 6.56 8.56 -1.31
C GLY A 29 6.90 7.17 -1.88
N LEU A 30 6.00 6.20 -1.83
CA LEU A 30 6.20 4.90 -2.45
C LEU A 30 5.62 4.86 -3.87
N ALA A 31 6.50 4.87 -4.86
CA ALA A 31 6.14 4.73 -6.26
C ALA A 31 5.93 3.25 -6.64
N PRO A 32 4.77 2.83 -7.19
CA PRO A 32 4.54 1.43 -7.53
C PRO A 32 5.59 0.83 -8.49
N GLN A 33 6.14 1.65 -9.40
CA GLN A 33 7.19 1.19 -10.33
C GLN A 33 8.47 0.73 -9.63
N SER A 34 8.83 1.30 -8.47
CA SER A 34 10.05 0.86 -7.75
C SER A 34 9.90 -0.55 -7.15
N LEU A 35 8.66 -1.02 -6.95
CA LEU A 35 8.38 -2.37 -6.48
C LEU A 35 8.53 -3.43 -7.59
N ALA A 36 8.48 -3.03 -8.86
CA ALA A 36 8.75 -3.97 -9.94
C ALA A 36 10.25 -4.30 -10.06
N GLU A 37 11.11 -3.35 -9.69
CA GLU A 37 12.58 -3.48 -9.80
C GLU A 37 13.17 -4.48 -8.81
N ILE A 38 12.46 -4.78 -7.71
CA ILE A 38 12.90 -5.76 -6.71
C ILE A 38 12.58 -7.21 -7.09
N LEU A 39 11.83 -7.44 -8.18
CA LEU A 39 11.42 -8.78 -8.55
C LEU A 39 12.55 -9.56 -9.23
N PRO A 40 12.71 -10.87 -8.94
CA PRO A 40 13.65 -11.71 -9.67
C PRO A 40 13.34 -11.77 -11.17
N GLN A 41 14.37 -12.06 -11.97
CA GLN A 41 14.21 -12.21 -13.42
C GLN A 41 13.13 -13.25 -13.75
N GLY A 42 12.25 -12.91 -14.70
CA GLY A 42 11.16 -13.78 -15.14
C GLY A 42 9.84 -13.62 -14.38
N PHE A 43 9.81 -12.78 -13.34
CA PHE A 43 8.58 -12.44 -12.62
C PHE A 43 7.99 -11.11 -13.10
N SER A 44 6.66 -11.01 -13.06
CA SER A 44 5.92 -9.77 -13.28
C SER A 44 5.13 -9.40 -12.03
N LEU A 45 5.07 -8.10 -11.72
CA LEU A 45 4.36 -7.60 -10.56
C LEU A 45 2.85 -7.68 -10.81
N ALA A 46 2.13 -8.43 -9.96
CA ALA A 46 0.68 -8.55 -10.03
C ALA A 46 -0.03 -7.71 -8.96
N GLU A 47 0.33 -7.88 -7.68
CA GLU A 47 -0.25 -7.17 -6.55
C GLU A 47 0.76 -7.06 -5.41
N VAL A 48 0.67 -5.97 -4.64
CA VAL A 48 1.37 -5.80 -3.35
C VAL A 48 0.37 -5.34 -2.31
N VAL A 49 0.37 -5.99 -1.14
CA VAL A 49 -0.51 -5.64 -0.02
C VAL A 49 0.34 -5.32 1.20
N PHE A 50 0.27 -4.08 1.69
CA PHE A 50 0.91 -3.66 2.94
C PHE A 50 -0.05 -3.84 4.11
N ARG A 51 0.39 -4.58 5.12
CA ARG A 51 -0.37 -4.82 6.36
C ARG A 51 0.53 -4.63 7.58
N GLY A 52 -0.01 -4.04 8.64
CA GLY A 52 0.72 -3.79 9.88
C GLY A 52 -0.21 -3.47 11.05
N ARG A 53 0.33 -2.86 12.12
CA ARG A 53 -0.46 -2.25 13.20
C ARG A 53 -0.30 -0.74 13.15
N CYS A 54 -1.39 0.00 13.32
CA CYS A 54 -1.32 1.46 13.46
C CYS A 54 -0.88 1.83 14.90
N ALA A 55 -0.46 3.09 15.09
CA ALA A 55 -0.01 3.60 16.40
C ALA A 55 -1.03 3.33 17.52
N ASP A 56 -2.33 3.54 17.24
CA ASP A 56 -3.41 3.29 18.20
C ASP A 56 -3.55 1.82 18.62
N CYS A 57 -3.06 0.87 17.81
CA CYS A 57 -3.14 -0.57 18.09
C CYS A 57 -1.81 -1.18 18.54
N THR A 58 -0.69 -0.46 18.38
CA THR A 58 0.59 -0.90 18.95
C THR A 58 0.70 -0.65 20.45
N GLY A 59 -0.10 0.29 20.97
CA GLY A 59 -0.04 0.71 22.37
C GLY A 59 1.24 1.51 22.65
N ASP A 60 1.09 2.73 23.15
CA ASP A 60 2.13 3.36 23.97
C ASP A 60 1.93 2.90 25.43
#